data_AF-A0A258KWX0-F1
#
_entry.id   AF-A0A258KWX0-F1
#
_cell.length_a   1.000
_cell.length_b   1.000
_cell.length_c   1.000
_cell.angle_alpha   90.00
_cell.angle_beta   90.00
_cell.angle_gamma   90.00
#
_symmetry.space_group_name_H-M   'P 1'
#
loop_
_entity.id
_entity.type
_entity.pdbx_description
1 polymer ?
#
loop_
_entity_poly.entity_id
_entity_poly.type
_entity_poly.pdbx_seq_one_letter_code
_entity_poly.pdbx_strand_id
1 'polypeptide(L)'
;MTEPTTDQAIEIIAATSDGEDLDPQHLKLVELAVNGFLNETGKAAFQELLANVRSAYVKPCFHGILHMTRDHQGYVFYKTHLIEHFDADYAMSDRAKTYTQQLASACQTLEAKGITPSFQAINTHAPIP
;
A
#
# COMPACT_ATOMS: atom_id res chain seq x y z
N MET A 1 -3.93 25.93 20.86
CA MET A 1 -4.51 25.81 19.51
C MET A 1 -3.82 24.64 18.87
N THR A 2 -4.51 23.51 18.72
CA THR A 2 -4.05 22.42 17.86
C THR A 2 -3.92 23.00 16.46
N GLU A 3 -2.76 22.82 15.84
CA GLU A 3 -2.55 23.28 14.48
C GLU A 3 -3.56 22.57 13.55
N PRO A 4 -4.03 23.23 12.48
CA PRO A 4 -5.04 22.67 11.55
C PRO A 4 -4.69 21.28 11.00
N THR A 5 -3.44 20.83 11.13
CA THR A 5 -2.96 19.49 10.81
C THR A 5 -3.46 18.38 11.75
N THR A 6 -3.71 18.64 13.04
CA THR A 6 -4.16 17.59 13.98
C THR A 6 -5.59 17.15 13.70
N ASP A 7 -6.52 18.09 13.50
CA ASP A 7 -7.92 17.76 13.22
C ASP A 7 -8.06 17.06 11.86
N GLN A 8 -7.27 17.48 10.87
CA GLN A 8 -7.19 16.84 9.55
C GLN A 8 -6.60 15.43 9.63
N ALA A 9 -5.61 15.21 10.50
CA ALA A 9 -5.05 13.88 10.74
C ALA A 9 -6.10 12.95 11.38
N ILE A 10 -6.85 13.44 12.37
CA ILE A 10 -7.95 12.69 12.99
C ILE A 10 -9.01 12.32 11.94
N GLU A 11 -9.36 13.25 11.05
CA GLU A 11 -10.29 13.00 9.94
C GLU A 11 -9.80 11.86 9.03
N ILE A 12 -8.51 11.90 8.65
CA ILE A 12 -7.90 10.84 7.82
C ILE A 12 -7.94 9.48 8.51
N ILE A 13 -7.52 9.40 9.77
CA ILE A 13 -7.48 8.15 10.54
C ILE A 13 -8.89 7.57 10.70
N ALA A 14 -9.86 8.39 11.13
CA ALA A 14 -11.23 7.94 11.35
C ALA A 14 -11.91 7.43 10.06
N ALA A 15 -11.62 8.06 8.91
CA ALA A 15 -12.19 7.67 7.63
C ALA A 15 -11.58 6.41 7.01
N THR A 16 -10.48 5.89 7.59
CA THR A 16 -9.70 4.76 7.04
C THR A 16 -9.62 3.60 8.02
N SER A 17 -10.72 3.34 8.74
CA SER A 17 -10.83 2.30 9.75
C SER A 17 -9.70 2.40 10.79
N ASP A 18 -9.58 3.57 11.40
CA ASP A 18 -8.52 3.91 12.37
C ASP A 18 -7.09 3.75 11.80
N GLY A 19 -6.94 3.97 10.48
CA GLY A 19 -5.67 3.93 9.76
C GLY A 19 -5.30 2.55 9.20
N GLU A 20 -6.05 1.49 9.51
CA GLU A 20 -5.80 0.14 8.98
C GLU A 20 -5.91 0.09 7.44
N ASP A 21 -6.84 0.88 6.88
CA ASP A 21 -7.02 0.95 5.44
C ASP A 21 -6.02 1.86 4.75
N LEU A 22 -5.23 2.67 5.46
CA LEU A 22 -4.20 3.50 4.83
C LEU A 22 -3.08 2.64 4.25
N ASP A 23 -2.51 3.11 3.15
CA ASP A 23 -1.18 2.68 2.74
C ASP A 23 -0.15 3.05 3.85
N PRO A 24 0.84 2.18 4.15
CA PRO A 24 1.85 2.47 5.16
C PRO A 24 2.58 3.81 4.96
N GLN A 25 2.82 4.24 3.71
CA GLN A 25 3.47 5.52 3.43
C GLN A 25 2.54 6.71 3.73
N HIS A 26 1.23 6.56 3.51
CA HIS A 26 0.26 7.57 3.89
C HIS A 26 0.11 7.68 5.41
N LEU A 27 0.10 6.54 6.12
CA LEU A 27 0.11 6.56 7.58
C LEU A 27 1.37 7.25 8.12
N LYS A 28 2.54 6.99 7.52
CA LYS A 28 3.77 7.70 7.88
C LYS A 28 3.67 9.20 7.60
N LEU A 29 3.05 9.60 6.50
CA LEU A 29 2.82 11.01 6.17
C LEU A 29 1.93 11.69 7.22
N VAL A 30 0.88 11.03 7.70
CA VAL A 30 0.02 11.52 8.79
C VAL A 30 0.80 11.66 10.10
N GLU A 31 1.62 10.66 10.45
CA GLU A 31 2.49 10.71 11.64
C GLU A 31 3.45 11.93 11.58
N LEU A 32 4.08 12.16 10.42
CA LEU A 32 4.97 13.31 10.22
C LEU A 32 4.20 14.64 10.28
N ALA A 33 2.95 14.68 9.80
CA ALA A 33 2.09 15.86 9.88
C ALA A 33 1.78 16.25 11.33
N VAL A 34 1.36 15.29 12.15
CA VAL A 34 1.01 15.50 13.56
C VAL A 34 2.24 15.93 14.36
N ASN A 35 3.42 15.39 14.05
CA ASN A 35 4.67 15.74 14.72
C ASN A 35 5.31 17.05 14.22
N GLY A 36 4.72 17.74 13.24
CA GLY A 36 5.26 18.99 12.70
C GLY A 36 6.54 18.82 11.86
N PHE A 37 6.75 17.63 11.27
CA PHE A 37 7.96 17.29 10.52
C PHE A 37 7.81 17.36 8.99
N LEU A 38 6.68 17.88 8.50
CA LEU A 38 6.48 18.05 7.06
C LEU A 38 7.22 19.29 6.52
N ASN A 39 7.98 19.09 5.45
CA ASN A 39 8.42 20.17 4.56
C ASN A 39 7.28 20.57 3.58
N GLU A 40 7.52 21.53 2.69
CA GLU A 40 6.49 22.00 1.74
C GLU A 40 5.96 20.90 0.83
N THR A 41 6.82 20.01 0.33
CA THR A 41 6.40 18.83 -0.45
C THR A 41 5.52 17.89 0.38
N GLY A 42 5.87 17.66 1.65
CA GLY A 42 5.10 16.84 2.58
C GLY A 42 3.74 17.47 2.90
N LYS A 43 3.67 18.79 3.06
CA LYS A 43 2.41 19.51 3.26
C LYS A 43 1.50 19.38 2.04
N ALA A 44 2.04 19.51 0.83
CA ALA A 44 1.28 19.32 -0.41
C ALA A 44 0.74 17.88 -0.51
N ALA A 45 1.60 16.87 -0.29
CA ALA A 45 1.20 15.47 -0.29
C ALA A 45 0.13 15.17 0.78
N PHE A 46 0.21 15.80 1.95
CA PHE A 46 -0.79 15.65 3.02
C PHE A 46 -2.14 16.23 2.60
N GLN A 47 -2.17 17.37 1.91
CA GLN A 47 -3.41 17.94 1.38
C GLN A 47 -4.00 17.07 0.25
N GLU A 48 -3.17 16.48 -0.60
CA GLU A 48 -3.61 15.51 -1.61
C GLU A 48 -4.22 14.25 -0.96
N LEU A 49 -3.57 13.73 0.09
CA LEU A 49 -4.10 12.61 0.87
C LEU A 49 -5.46 12.94 1.49
N LEU A 50 -5.59 14.11 2.13
CA LEU A 50 -6.84 14.56 2.72
C LEU A 50 -7.96 14.66 1.66
N ALA A 51 -7.65 15.21 0.48
CA ALA A 51 -8.59 15.28 -0.63
C ALA A 51 -9.02 13.89 -1.11
N ASN A 52 -8.09 12.95 -1.26
CA ASN A 52 -8.36 11.56 -1.64
C ASN A 52 -9.30 10.88 -0.62
N VAL A 53 -9.01 11.03 0.68
CA VAL A 53 -9.86 10.48 1.75
C VAL A 53 -11.28 11.04 1.68
N ARG A 54 -11.43 12.35 1.50
CA ARG A 54 -12.73 13.02 1.35
C ARG A 54 -13.51 12.58 0.11
N SER A 55 -12.83 12.09 -0.93
CA SER A 55 -13.46 11.55 -2.15
C SER A 55 -13.74 10.05 -2.12
N ALA A 56 -13.69 9.42 -0.94
CA ALA A 56 -13.57 7.98 -0.72
C ALA A 56 -12.18 7.46 -1.08
N TYR A 57 -11.39 7.19 -0.03
CA TYR A 57 -9.99 6.86 -0.12
C TYR A 57 -9.70 5.71 -1.11
N VAL A 58 -8.85 6.00 -2.10
CA VAL A 58 -8.28 4.98 -2.98
C VAL A 58 -6.86 4.68 -2.54
N LYS A 59 -6.62 3.45 -2.08
CA LYS A 59 -5.30 2.95 -1.72
C LYS A 59 -4.41 2.87 -2.97
N PRO A 60 -3.18 3.43 -2.95
CA PRO A 60 -2.25 3.28 -4.06
C PRO A 60 -1.88 1.81 -4.25
N CYS A 61 -1.64 1.42 -5.50
CA CYS A 61 -1.10 0.11 -5.79
C CYS A 61 0.35 0.02 -5.28
N PHE A 62 0.71 -1.11 -4.67
CA PHE A 62 2.06 -1.36 -4.17
C PHE A 62 3.06 -1.32 -5.32
N HIS A 63 4.10 -0.49 -5.18
CA HIS A 63 5.03 -0.09 -6.24
C HIS A 63 4.40 0.45 -7.54
N GLY A 64 3.16 0.93 -7.49
CA GLY A 64 2.40 1.37 -8.67
C GLY A 64 1.95 0.24 -9.60
N ILE A 65 1.98 -1.02 -9.14
CA ILE A 65 1.68 -2.20 -9.96
C ILE A 65 0.21 -2.56 -9.78
N LEU A 66 -0.58 -2.49 -10.86
CA LEU A 66 -2.03 -2.70 -10.81
C LEU A 66 -2.42 -3.98 -10.05
N HIS A 67 -3.42 -3.86 -9.17
CA HIS A 67 -3.93 -4.90 -8.28
C HIS A 67 -3.00 -5.39 -7.17
N MET A 68 -1.77 -4.88 -7.08
CA MET A 68 -0.89 -5.18 -5.96
C MET A 68 -1.20 -4.24 -4.80
N THR A 69 -1.35 -4.78 -3.61
CA THR A 69 -1.43 -4.00 -2.37
C THR A 69 -0.58 -4.64 -1.29
N ARG A 70 -0.18 -3.85 -0.29
CA ARG A 70 0.53 -4.32 0.90
C ARG A 70 -0.11 -3.70 2.13
N ASP A 71 -0.27 -4.49 3.19
CA ASP A 71 -0.79 -4.00 4.47
C ASP A 71 0.34 -3.57 5.43
N HIS A 72 -0.05 -3.09 6.61
CA HIS A 72 0.88 -2.65 7.66
C HIS A 72 1.71 -3.80 8.24
N GLN A 73 1.21 -5.04 8.15
CA GLN A 73 1.92 -6.24 8.63
C GLN A 73 2.95 -6.76 7.63
N GLY A 74 2.94 -6.22 6.40
CA GLY A 74 3.86 -6.62 5.33
C GLY A 74 3.29 -7.67 4.39
N TYR A 75 2.05 -8.10 4.57
CA TYR A 75 1.41 -9.03 3.65
C TYR A 75 1.12 -8.37 2.32
N VAL A 76 1.46 -9.06 1.23
CA VAL A 76 1.32 -8.61 -0.14
C VAL A 76 0.19 -9.38 -0.80
N PHE A 77 -0.74 -8.63 -1.38
CA PHE A 77 -1.95 -9.15 -2.00
C PHE A 77 -1.99 -8.83 -3.49
N TYR A 78 -2.46 -9.79 -4.27
CA TYR A 78 -2.97 -9.56 -5.62
C TYR A 78 -4.49 -9.55 -5.57
N LYS A 79 -5.11 -8.40 -5.84
CA LYS A 79 -6.53 -8.13 -5.56
C LYS A 79 -6.82 -8.45 -4.08
N THR A 80 -7.59 -9.49 -3.80
CA THR A 80 -7.95 -9.95 -2.46
C THR A 80 -7.17 -11.20 -2.01
N HIS A 81 -6.23 -11.68 -2.83
CA HIS A 81 -5.50 -12.92 -2.56
C HIS A 81 -4.13 -12.64 -1.97
N LEU A 82 -3.87 -13.21 -0.79
CA LEU A 82 -2.55 -13.20 -0.18
C LEU A 82 -1.58 -14.04 -1.01
N ILE A 83 -0.47 -13.43 -1.45
CA ILE A 83 0.51 -14.11 -2.31
C ILE A 83 1.93 -14.12 -1.75
N GLU A 84 2.27 -13.22 -0.84
CA GLU A 84 3.64 -13.07 -0.32
C GLU A 84 3.64 -12.23 0.98
N HIS A 85 4.76 -12.20 1.69
CA HIS A 85 5.00 -11.31 2.83
C HIS A 85 6.38 -10.66 2.71
N PHE A 86 6.44 -9.33 2.83
CA PHE A 86 7.67 -8.55 2.79
C PHE A 86 7.93 -7.83 4.12
N ASP A 87 9.12 -8.05 4.67
CA ASP A 87 9.65 -7.22 5.73
C ASP A 87 9.83 -5.77 5.27
N ALA A 88 9.72 -4.82 6.21
CA ALA A 88 9.68 -3.39 5.92
C ALA A 88 10.91 -2.88 5.14
N ASP A 89 12.10 -3.34 5.50
CA ASP A 89 13.35 -2.94 4.84
C ASP A 89 13.42 -3.44 3.40
N TYR A 90 12.98 -4.68 3.17
CA TYR A 90 12.98 -5.27 1.84
C TYR A 90 11.93 -4.59 0.95
N ALA A 91 10.73 -4.33 1.49
CA ALA A 91 9.59 -3.79 0.75
C ALA A 91 9.85 -2.45 0.03
N MET A 92 10.83 -1.67 0.48
CA MET A 92 11.17 -0.38 -0.15
C MET A 92 12.33 -0.47 -1.14
N SER A 93 12.89 -1.67 -1.36
CA SER A 93 14.04 -1.87 -2.24
C SER A 93 13.63 -2.01 -3.72
N ASP A 94 14.56 -1.67 -4.63
CA ASP A 94 14.39 -1.95 -6.07
C ASP A 94 14.24 -3.46 -6.37
N ARG A 95 14.82 -4.31 -5.50
CA ARG A 95 14.66 -5.76 -5.58
C ARG A 95 13.21 -6.17 -5.31
N ALA A 96 12.60 -5.64 -4.25
CA ALA A 96 11.18 -5.89 -3.97
C ALA A 96 10.28 -5.38 -5.08
N LYS A 97 10.56 -4.21 -5.66
CA LYS A 97 9.83 -3.71 -6.82
C LYS A 97 9.89 -4.68 -8.00
N THR A 98 11.09 -5.16 -8.33
CA THR A 98 11.31 -6.12 -9.42
C THR A 98 10.58 -7.43 -9.15
N TYR A 99 10.69 -7.96 -7.93
CA TYR A 99 10.02 -9.19 -7.53
C TYR A 99 8.48 -9.05 -7.53
N THR A 100 7.96 -7.89 -7.11
CA THR A 100 6.51 -7.58 -7.17
C THR A 100 6.00 -7.57 -8.62
N GLN A 101 6.79 -7.11 -9.59
CA GLN A 101 6.43 -7.18 -11.01
C GLN A 101 6.34 -8.64 -11.49
N GLN A 102 7.26 -9.49 -11.05
CA GLN A 102 7.25 -10.91 -11.37
C GLN A 102 6.04 -11.61 -10.72
N LEU A 103 5.74 -11.32 -9.45
CA LEU A 103 4.55 -11.81 -8.74
C LEU A 103 3.26 -11.42 -9.47
N ALA A 104 3.13 -10.17 -9.90
CA ALA A 104 1.96 -9.72 -10.66
C ALA A 104 1.80 -10.47 -12.00
N SER A 105 2.90 -10.68 -12.73
CA SER A 105 2.91 -11.46 -13.98
C SER A 105 2.53 -12.93 -13.75
N ALA A 106 3.03 -13.54 -12.67
CA ALA A 106 2.67 -14.89 -12.28
C ALA A 106 1.18 -15.00 -11.94
N CYS A 107 0.64 -14.05 -11.16
CA CYS A 107 -0.79 -13.99 -10.82
C CYS A 107 -1.67 -13.88 -12.06
N GLN A 108 -1.33 -13.01 -13.02
CA GLN A 108 -2.05 -12.90 -14.29
C GLN A 108 -2.03 -14.21 -15.07
N THR A 109 -0.90 -14.93 -15.08
CA THR A 109 -0.78 -16.25 -15.71
C THR A 109 -1.68 -17.29 -15.04
N LEU A 110 -1.80 -17.26 -13.71
CA LEU A 110 -2.72 -18.14 -12.97
C LEU A 110 -4.18 -17.84 -13.30
N GLU A 111 -4.56 -16.56 -13.29
CA GLU A 111 -5.92 -16.14 -13.64
C GLU A 111 -6.31 -16.55 -15.07
N ALA A 112 -5.39 -16.41 -16.03
CA ALA A 112 -5.59 -16.86 -17.40
C ALA A 112 -5.83 -18.39 -17.52
N LYS A 113 -5.34 -19.16 -16.55
CA LYS A 113 -5.56 -20.62 -16.43
C LYS A 113 -6.78 -20.98 -15.57
N GLY A 114 -7.50 -19.99 -15.04
CA GLY A 114 -8.60 -20.21 -14.09
C GLY A 114 -8.14 -20.67 -12.71
N ILE A 115 -6.86 -20.46 -12.36
CA ILE A 115 -6.28 -20.84 -11.07
C ILE A 115 -6.27 -19.60 -10.15
N THR A 116 -6.74 -19.75 -8.92
CA THR A 116 -6.71 -18.67 -7.92
C THR A 116 -5.26 -18.36 -7.49
N PRO A 117 -4.83 -17.09 -7.55
CA PRO A 117 -3.51 -16.69 -7.06
C PRO A 117 -3.31 -17.00 -5.58
N SER A 118 -2.15 -17.52 -5.25
CA SER A 118 -1.65 -17.73 -3.88
C SER A 118 -0.16 -18.02 -3.96
N PHE A 119 0.56 -17.89 -2.84
CA PHE A 119 1.97 -18.26 -2.76
C PHE A 119 2.23 -19.68 -3.30
N GLN A 120 1.42 -20.64 -2.86
CA GLN A 120 1.55 -22.04 -3.30
C GLN A 120 1.27 -22.20 -4.80
N ALA A 121 0.23 -21.56 -5.33
CA ALA A 121 -0.12 -21.66 -6.75
C ALA A 121 0.97 -21.05 -7.65
N ILE A 122 1.59 -19.94 -7.23
CA ILE A 122 2.71 -19.32 -7.94
C ILE A 122 3.87 -20.32 -8.02
N ASN A 123 4.32 -20.84 -6.89
CA ASN A 123 5.44 -21.79 -6.84
C ASN A 123 5.17 -23.10 -7.59
N THR A 124 3.91 -23.50 -7.74
CA THR A 124 3.54 -24.76 -8.42
C THR A 124 3.34 -24.57 -9.93
N HIS A 125 2.77 -23.45 -10.37
CA HIS A 125 2.23 -23.31 -11.73
C HIS A 125 2.79 -22.11 -12.53
N ALA A 126 3.52 -21.21 -11.86
CA ALA A 126 4.17 -20.04 -12.44
C ALA A 126 5.40 -19.63 -11.58
N PRO A 127 6.38 -20.52 -11.39
CA PRO A 127 7.51 -20.26 -10.50
C PRO A 127 8.32 -19.06 -11.00
N ILE A 128 8.69 -18.19 -10.07
CA ILE A 128 9.52 -17.03 -10.33
C ILE A 128 10.99 -17.46 -10.21
N PRO A 129 11.86 -17.11 -11.18
CA PRO A 129 13.27 -17.51 -11.19
C PRO A 129 14.09 -16.87 -10.06
#